data_AF-A0A7L3LJB3-F1
#
_entry.id   AF-A0A7L3LJB3-F1
#
_cell.length_a   1.000
_cell.length_b   1.000
_cell.length_c   1.000
_cell.angle_alpha   90.00
_cell.angle_beta   90.00
_cell.angle_gamma   90.00
#
_symmetry.space_group_name_H-M   'P 1'
#
loop_
_entity.id
_entity.type
_entity.pdbx_description
1 polymer ?
#
loop_
_entity_poly.entity_id
_entity_poly.type
_entity_poly.pdbx_seq_one_letter_code
_entity_poly.pdbx_strand_id
1 'polypeptide(L)'
;LQNLKWLDLKDNPLDPVLAKVAGDCLDEKQCKQAAVKVLQHMKAIQSEQDRQRQRKLQAEREMEKKREAEQRAREAQEREVRKREKAEEKERRRREYDAQKAAKQEVEKKPKKETVQTRKPTSGSRGPQPPRHKAQSWSGCVVRVVLLCLLCVVCAVCACRLTELRQQAVCLSLNTLYQDVVAALQNHKTLQNLLQHNSQK
;
A
#
# COMPACT_ATOMS: atom_id res chain seq x y z
N LEU A 1 27.63 44.27 5.14
CA LEU A 1 28.55 43.42 4.36
C LEU A 1 29.97 43.96 4.56
N GLN A 2 30.71 43.44 5.55
CA GLN A 2 32.06 43.95 5.88
C GLN A 2 33.20 43.14 5.23
N ASN A 3 32.94 41.90 4.77
CA ASN A 3 33.97 40.98 4.26
C ASN A 3 33.64 40.48 2.83
N LEU A 4 33.51 41.40 1.87
CA LEU A 4 33.28 41.03 0.46
C LEU A 4 34.59 40.53 -0.16
N LYS A 5 34.59 39.30 -0.68
CA LYS A 5 35.70 38.74 -1.48
C LYS A 5 35.38 38.92 -2.96
N TRP A 6 36.40 39.30 -3.73
CA TRP A 6 36.28 39.42 -5.18
C TRP A 6 36.32 38.01 -5.80
N LEU A 7 35.39 37.74 -6.70
CA LEU A 7 35.28 36.47 -7.42
C LEU A 7 35.55 36.78 -8.90
N ASP A 8 36.64 36.25 -9.45
CA ASP A 8 36.92 36.39 -10.89
C ASP A 8 35.99 35.44 -11.67
N LEU A 9 35.29 36.00 -12.65
CA LEU A 9 34.25 35.31 -13.43
C LEU A 9 34.68 35.05 -14.88
N LYS A 10 35.94 35.33 -15.26
CA LYS A 10 36.45 35.20 -16.63
C LYS A 10 36.15 33.84 -17.29
N ASP A 11 36.31 32.75 -16.54
CA ASP A 11 36.11 31.39 -17.04
C ASP A 11 34.85 30.71 -16.48
N ASN A 12 34.02 31.46 -15.74
CA ASN A 12 32.79 30.95 -15.13
C ASN A 12 31.73 32.05 -15.09
N PRO A 13 31.10 32.38 -16.23
CA PRO A 13 30.10 33.44 -16.30
C PRO A 13 28.88 33.06 -15.46
N LEU A 14 28.30 34.07 -14.81
CA LEU A 14 27.07 33.90 -14.05
C LEU A 14 25.91 33.53 -14.97
N ASP A 15 24.91 32.86 -14.41
CA ASP A 15 23.61 32.70 -15.06
C ASP A 15 23.11 34.06 -15.57
N PRO A 16 22.56 34.16 -16.80
CA PRO A 16 22.16 35.44 -17.39
C PRO A 16 21.19 36.27 -16.55
N VAL A 17 20.29 35.61 -15.80
CA VAL A 17 19.35 36.28 -14.88
C VAL A 17 20.12 36.87 -13.71
N LEU A 18 21.04 36.09 -13.15
CA LEU A 18 21.86 36.52 -12.02
C LEU A 18 22.85 37.62 -12.41
N ALA A 19 23.46 37.53 -13.60
CA ALA A 19 24.32 38.55 -14.18
C ALA A 19 23.55 39.87 -14.34
N LYS A 20 22.32 39.81 -14.86
CA LYS A 20 21.44 40.98 -15.01
C LYS A 20 21.07 41.62 -13.66
N VAL A 21 20.85 40.81 -12.62
CA VAL A 21 20.52 41.30 -11.28
C VAL A 21 21.74 41.91 -10.59
N ALA A 22 22.92 41.31 -10.73
CA ALA A 22 24.17 41.82 -10.19
C ALA A 22 24.53 43.17 -10.81
N GLY A 23 24.44 43.28 -12.14
CA GLY A 23 24.89 44.45 -12.89
C GLY A 23 26.41 44.63 -12.81
N ASP A 24 26.89 45.80 -13.22
CA ASP A 24 28.32 46.09 -13.24
C ASP A 24 28.90 46.30 -11.83
N CYS A 25 30.14 45.84 -11.65
CA CYS A 25 30.93 45.98 -10.43
C CYS A 25 32.34 46.43 -10.84
N LEU A 26 32.47 47.71 -11.19
CA LEU A 26 33.74 48.33 -11.56
C LEU A 26 34.34 49.08 -10.35
N ASP A 27 33.48 49.71 -9.54
CA ASP A 27 33.88 50.42 -8.32
C ASP A 27 33.40 49.70 -7.04
N GLU A 28 34.07 49.95 -5.91
CA GLU A 28 33.71 49.37 -4.62
C GLU A 28 32.23 49.64 -4.23
N LYS A 29 31.71 50.82 -4.57
CA LYS A 29 30.30 51.18 -4.34
C LYS A 29 29.36 50.31 -5.18
N GLN A 30 29.68 50.12 -6.46
CA GLN A 30 28.89 49.28 -7.37
C GLN A 30 28.92 47.81 -6.92
N CYS A 31 30.09 47.30 -6.53
CA CYS A 31 30.24 45.95 -6.03
C CYS A 31 29.43 45.68 -4.74
N LYS A 32 29.39 46.65 -3.81
CA LYS A 32 28.53 46.57 -2.61
C LYS A 32 27.05 46.53 -2.99
N GLN A 33 26.62 47.35 -3.95
CA GLN A 33 25.23 47.37 -4.42
C GLN A 33 24.85 46.09 -5.16
N ALA A 34 25.70 45.59 -6.04
CA ALA A 34 25.54 44.33 -6.75
C ALA A 34 25.34 43.16 -5.77
N ALA A 35 26.18 43.08 -4.73
CA ALA A 35 26.05 42.06 -3.69
C ALA A 35 24.71 42.13 -2.94
N VAL A 36 24.23 43.34 -2.62
CA VAL A 36 22.92 43.51 -1.96
C VAL A 36 21.78 43.06 -2.88
N LYS A 37 21.80 43.45 -4.16
CA LYS A 37 20.78 43.04 -5.15
C LYS A 37 20.74 41.53 -5.32
N VAL A 38 21.90 40.89 -5.48
CA VAL A 38 22.02 39.43 -5.57
C VAL A 38 21.47 38.75 -4.33
N LEU A 39 21.83 39.22 -3.13
CA LEU A 39 21.33 38.67 -1.88
C LEU A 39 19.81 38.80 -1.76
N GLN A 40 19.24 39.94 -2.14
CA GLN A 40 17.79 40.15 -2.15
C GLN A 40 17.09 39.22 -3.13
N HIS A 41 17.64 39.05 -4.33
CA HIS A 41 17.10 38.15 -5.35
C HIS A 41 17.15 36.68 -4.90
N MET A 42 18.28 36.23 -4.34
CA MET A 42 18.43 34.87 -3.82
C MET A 42 17.46 34.60 -2.66
N LYS A 43 17.25 35.57 -1.76
CA LYS A 43 16.23 35.46 -0.71
C LYS A 43 14.81 35.32 -1.28
N ALA A 44 14.49 36.05 -2.33
CA ALA A 44 13.19 35.94 -2.99
C ALA A 44 13.00 34.56 -3.64
N ILE A 45 14.02 34.04 -4.34
CA ILE A 45 13.99 32.69 -4.91
C ILE A 45 13.79 31.64 -3.80
N GLN A 46 14.57 31.73 -2.72
CA GLN A 46 14.47 30.79 -1.60
C GLN A 46 13.07 30.80 -0.98
N SER A 47 12.52 32.00 -0.74
CA SER A 47 11.17 32.15 -0.19
C SER A 47 10.10 31.54 -1.10
N GLU A 48 10.23 31.68 -2.42
CA GLU A 48 9.28 31.09 -3.36
C GLU A 48 9.39 29.56 -3.38
N GLN A 49 10.61 29.03 -3.42
CA GLN A 49 10.85 27.59 -3.36
C GLN A 49 10.30 26.98 -2.05
N ASP A 50 10.48 27.67 -0.92
CA ASP A 50 9.96 27.23 0.37
C ASP A 50 8.43 27.23 0.38
N ARG A 51 7.80 28.27 -0.17
CA ARG A 51 6.34 28.33 -0.32
C ARG A 51 5.82 27.21 -1.22
N GLN A 52 6.50 26.91 -2.32
CA GLN A 52 6.13 25.80 -3.20
C GLN A 52 6.30 24.44 -2.52
N ARG A 53 7.39 24.23 -1.76
CA ARG A 53 7.58 23.02 -0.96
C ARG A 53 6.48 22.86 0.08
N GLN A 54 6.13 23.92 0.80
CA GLN A 54 5.04 23.89 1.78
C GLN A 54 3.69 23.55 1.14
N ARG A 55 3.35 24.15 0.00
CA ARG A 55 2.11 23.84 -0.74
C ARG A 55 2.05 22.37 -1.18
N LYS A 56 3.15 21.83 -1.71
CA LYS A 56 3.22 20.41 -2.10
C LYS A 56 3.03 19.48 -0.89
N LEU A 57 3.71 19.75 0.21
CA LEU A 57 3.58 18.98 1.45
C LEU A 57 2.16 19.03 2.03
N GLN A 58 1.48 20.17 1.96
CA GLN A 58 0.09 20.31 2.41
C GLN A 58 -0.85 19.49 1.53
N ALA A 59 -0.74 19.61 0.20
CA ALA A 59 -1.55 18.85 -0.75
C ALA A 59 -1.36 17.33 -0.58
N GLU A 60 -0.13 16.87 -0.37
CA GLU A 60 0.17 15.46 -0.13
C GLU A 60 -0.49 14.94 1.16
N ARG A 61 -0.38 15.70 2.26
CA ARG A 61 -1.02 15.37 3.54
C ARG A 61 -2.55 15.34 3.44
N GLU A 62 -3.15 16.25 2.70
CA GLU A 62 -4.60 16.28 2.47
C GLU A 62 -5.05 15.06 1.67
N MET A 63 -4.31 14.72 0.62
CA MET A 63 -4.58 13.53 -0.19
C MET A 63 -4.41 12.24 0.60
N GLU A 64 -3.38 12.14 1.43
CA GLU A 64 -3.16 10.99 2.33
C GLU A 64 -4.30 10.85 3.34
N LYS A 65 -4.68 11.94 4.02
CA LYS A 65 -5.83 11.94 4.95
C LYS A 65 -7.12 11.52 4.27
N LYS A 66 -7.37 11.97 3.03
CA LYS A 66 -8.56 11.58 2.27
C LYS A 66 -8.56 10.09 1.96
N ARG A 67 -7.42 9.54 1.52
CA ARG A 67 -7.25 8.11 1.25
C ARG A 67 -7.43 7.26 2.50
N GLU A 68 -6.83 7.69 3.61
CA GLU A 68 -6.96 6.99 4.89
C GLU A 68 -8.41 7.02 5.41
N ALA A 69 -9.09 8.17 5.32
CA ALA A 69 -10.49 8.28 5.68
C ALA A 69 -11.38 7.39 4.81
N GLU A 70 -11.13 7.34 3.50
CA GLU A 70 -11.86 6.47 2.58
C GLU A 70 -11.62 4.99 2.89
N GLN A 71 -10.38 4.59 3.16
CA GLN A 71 -10.04 3.22 3.53
C GLN A 71 -10.75 2.83 4.83
N ARG A 72 -10.69 3.68 5.87
CA ARG A 72 -11.38 3.43 7.14
C ARG A 72 -12.89 3.33 6.95
N ALA A 73 -13.48 4.15 6.08
CA ALA A 73 -14.91 4.09 5.76
C ALA A 73 -15.27 2.77 5.05
N ARG A 74 -14.47 2.32 4.09
CA ARG A 74 -14.66 1.03 3.40
C ARG A 74 -14.55 -0.15 4.35
N GLU A 75 -13.54 -0.16 5.22
CA GLU A 75 -13.37 -1.21 6.24
C GLU A 75 -14.53 -1.22 7.25
N ALA A 76 -15.03 -0.05 7.65
CA ALA A 76 -16.19 0.05 8.53
C ALA A 76 -17.46 -0.50 7.86
N GLN A 77 -17.70 -0.15 6.59
CA GLN A 77 -18.83 -0.67 5.81
C GLN A 77 -18.76 -2.20 5.67
N GLU A 78 -17.59 -2.75 5.35
CA GLU A 78 -17.40 -4.21 5.22
C GLU A 78 -17.68 -4.91 6.56
N ARG A 79 -17.22 -4.35 7.69
CA ARG A 79 -17.50 -4.90 9.02
C ARG A 79 -18.99 -4.90 9.33
N GLU A 80 -19.71 -3.85 8.96
CA GLU A 80 -21.16 -3.76 9.18
C GLU A 80 -21.92 -4.76 8.31
N VAL A 81 -21.57 -4.90 7.03
CA VAL A 81 -22.14 -5.93 6.14
C VAL A 81 -21.91 -7.32 6.72
N ARG A 82 -20.67 -7.64 7.11
CA ARG A 82 -20.32 -8.95 7.69
C ARG A 82 -21.07 -9.24 9.00
N LYS A 83 -21.36 -8.22 9.82
CA LYS A 83 -22.18 -8.38 11.02
C LYS A 83 -23.63 -8.68 10.67
N ARG A 84 -24.20 -7.98 9.68
CA ARG A 84 -25.58 -8.19 9.19
C ARG A 84 -25.75 -9.60 8.61
N GLU A 85 -24.87 -10.02 7.72
CA GLU A 85 -24.91 -11.38 7.14
C GLU A 85 -24.84 -12.47 8.22
N LYS A 86 -23.95 -12.32 9.22
CA LYS A 86 -23.87 -13.25 10.35
C LYS A 86 -25.14 -13.25 11.21
N ALA A 87 -25.80 -12.11 11.36
CA ALA A 87 -27.06 -12.02 12.11
C ALA A 87 -28.20 -12.69 11.33
N GLU A 88 -28.31 -12.42 10.03
CA GLU A 88 -29.29 -13.02 9.13
C GLU A 88 -29.11 -14.55 9.02
N GLU A 89 -27.88 -15.04 8.90
CA GLU A 89 -27.60 -16.48 8.88
C GLU A 89 -27.97 -17.15 10.22
N LYS A 90 -27.65 -16.52 11.36
CA LYS A 90 -28.06 -17.02 12.67
C LYS A 90 -29.58 -17.07 12.80
N GLU A 91 -30.29 -16.07 12.30
CA GLU A 91 -31.74 -16.03 12.31
C GLU A 91 -32.33 -17.14 11.42
N ARG A 92 -31.81 -17.31 10.19
CA ARG A 92 -32.21 -18.39 9.29
C ARG A 92 -32.06 -19.76 9.96
N ARG A 93 -30.91 -20.01 10.60
CA ARG A 93 -30.65 -21.28 11.32
C ARG A 93 -31.60 -21.50 12.50
N ARG A 94 -31.98 -20.44 13.22
CA ARG A 94 -33.00 -20.54 14.29
C ARG A 94 -34.36 -20.93 13.72
N ARG A 95 -34.81 -20.27 12.66
CA ARG A 95 -36.08 -20.58 11.98
C ARG A 95 -36.12 -22.02 11.47
N GLU A 96 -35.04 -22.49 10.85
CA GLU A 96 -34.93 -23.89 10.40
C GLU A 96 -34.97 -24.90 11.55
N TYR A 97 -34.28 -24.60 12.67
CA TYR A 97 -34.29 -25.45 13.86
C TYR A 97 -35.69 -25.52 14.48
N ASP A 98 -36.36 -24.37 14.63
CA ASP A 98 -37.71 -24.28 15.19
C ASP A 98 -38.72 -25.01 14.30
N ALA A 99 -38.62 -24.88 12.98
CA ALA A 99 -39.44 -25.62 12.03
C ALA A 99 -39.23 -27.15 12.12
N GLN A 100 -37.97 -27.60 12.21
CA GLN A 100 -37.67 -29.03 12.40
C GLN A 100 -38.21 -29.57 13.72
N LYS A 101 -38.12 -28.78 14.79
CA LYS A 101 -38.64 -29.16 16.10
C LYS A 101 -40.17 -29.26 16.07
N ALA A 102 -40.86 -28.30 15.44
CA ALA A 102 -42.31 -28.33 15.25
C ALA A 102 -42.75 -29.57 14.45
N ALA A 103 -42.08 -29.86 13.32
CA ALA A 103 -42.37 -31.04 12.50
C ALA A 103 -42.21 -32.36 13.29
N LYS A 104 -41.17 -32.48 14.12
CA LYS A 104 -40.97 -33.66 14.98
C LYS A 104 -42.09 -33.81 16.01
N GLN A 105 -42.52 -32.71 16.64
CA GLN A 105 -43.63 -32.75 17.59
C GLN A 105 -44.96 -33.13 16.93
N GLU A 106 -45.22 -32.72 15.68
CA GLU A 106 -46.41 -33.14 14.95
C GLU A 106 -46.39 -34.65 14.61
N VAL A 107 -45.22 -35.19 14.24
CA VAL A 107 -45.06 -36.64 14.00
C VAL A 107 -45.25 -37.44 15.30
N GLU A 108 -44.72 -36.98 16.43
CA GLU A 108 -44.91 -37.64 17.73
C GLU A 108 -46.35 -37.53 18.26
N LYS A 109 -47.08 -36.46 17.91
CA LYS A 109 -48.48 -36.26 18.33
C LYS A 109 -49.50 -37.00 17.45
N LYS A 110 -49.12 -37.51 16.27
CA LYS A 110 -50.01 -38.39 15.50
C LYS A 110 -50.10 -39.75 16.20
N PRO A 111 -51.28 -40.19 16.69
CA PRO A 111 -51.41 -41.44 17.41
C PRO A 111 -51.20 -42.64 16.48
N LYS A 112 -50.57 -43.68 17.03
CA LYS A 112 -50.52 -45.05 16.49
C LYS A 112 -51.90 -45.49 15.97
N LYS A 113 -52.06 -45.46 14.65
CA LYS A 113 -52.80 -46.43 13.83
C LYS A 113 -51.86 -46.65 12.64
N GLU A 114 -51.26 -47.81 12.38
CA GLU A 114 -51.65 -49.19 12.61
C GLU A 114 -50.40 -50.03 12.92
N THR A 115 -50.60 -51.11 13.68
CA THR A 115 -49.62 -52.20 13.84
C THR A 115 -49.96 -53.26 12.80
N VAL A 116 -48.98 -53.81 12.07
CA VAL A 116 -48.84 -55.25 11.78
C VAL A 116 -47.59 -55.53 10.91
N GLN A 117 -46.68 -56.31 11.50
CA GLN A 117 -45.72 -57.29 10.92
C GLN A 117 -44.66 -56.76 9.92
N THR A 118 -43.35 -56.88 10.20
CA THR A 118 -42.62 -58.16 10.16
C THR A 118 -41.23 -58.06 10.84
N ARG A 119 -40.85 -59.18 11.46
CA ARG A 119 -39.58 -59.59 12.13
C ARG A 119 -38.32 -59.20 11.31
N LYS A 120 -37.13 -58.91 11.87
CA LYS A 120 -36.24 -59.73 12.74
C LYS A 120 -35.02 -58.87 13.18
N PRO A 121 -34.36 -59.11 14.33
CA PRO A 121 -33.28 -58.25 14.84
C PRO A 121 -31.87 -58.79 14.52
N THR A 122 -30.92 -57.89 14.30
CA THR A 122 -29.47 -58.20 14.40
C THR A 122 -28.70 -57.02 15.00
N SER A 123 -28.19 -57.29 16.21
CA SER A 123 -26.88 -56.93 16.78
C SER A 123 -26.28 -55.55 16.51
N GLY A 124 -26.07 -54.82 17.60
CA GLY A 124 -25.45 -53.51 17.60
C GLY A 124 -23.92 -53.48 17.56
N SER A 125 -23.40 -52.27 17.44
CA SER A 125 -22.26 -51.79 18.23
C SER A 125 -22.23 -50.25 18.20
N ARG A 126 -22.15 -49.64 19.38
CA ARG A 126 -21.64 -48.29 19.57
C ARG A 126 -20.17 -48.45 19.93
N GLY A 127 -19.31 -47.66 19.30
CA GLY A 127 -17.92 -47.47 19.70
C GLY A 127 -17.31 -46.23 19.03
N PRO A 128 -16.35 -45.54 19.67
CA PRO A 128 -16.12 -44.10 19.55
C PRO A 128 -15.04 -43.73 18.52
N GLN A 129 -15.14 -42.51 17.95
CA GLN A 129 -14.05 -41.90 17.18
C GLN A 129 -12.93 -41.37 18.10
N PRO A 130 -11.66 -41.42 17.66
CA PRO A 130 -10.88 -40.18 17.53
C PRO A 130 -9.87 -40.21 16.34
N PRO A 131 -9.01 -39.20 16.20
CA PRO A 131 -9.28 -37.90 15.62
C PRO A 131 -8.86 -37.84 14.14
N ARG A 132 -9.65 -37.16 13.30
CA ARG A 132 -9.17 -36.69 11.99
C ARG A 132 -8.09 -35.63 12.23
N HIS A 133 -6.82 -36.04 12.18
CA HIS A 133 -5.72 -35.12 11.99
C HIS A 133 -6.01 -34.31 10.73
N LYS A 134 -6.19 -32.99 10.91
CA LYS A 134 -6.17 -32.04 9.80
C LYS A 134 -4.82 -32.25 9.11
N ALA A 135 -4.84 -32.81 7.91
CA ALA A 135 -3.76 -32.62 6.96
C ALA A 135 -3.68 -31.10 6.75
N GLN A 136 -2.81 -30.44 7.51
CA GLN A 136 -2.47 -29.06 7.27
C GLN A 136 -1.81 -29.05 5.90
N SER A 137 -2.62 -28.63 4.93
CA SER A 137 -2.32 -28.60 3.52
C SER A 137 -0.88 -28.15 3.29
N TRP A 138 -0.06 -29.01 2.69
CA TRP A 138 1.30 -28.66 2.27
C TRP A 138 1.34 -27.38 1.44
N SER A 139 0.25 -27.04 0.74
CA SER A 139 0.10 -25.78 0.03
C SER A 139 0.21 -24.54 0.93
N GLY A 140 -0.27 -24.61 2.18
CA GLY A 140 -0.14 -23.51 3.14
C GLY A 140 1.29 -23.32 3.64
N CYS A 141 2.09 -24.38 3.66
CA CYS A 141 3.51 -24.30 3.98
C CYS A 141 4.29 -23.67 2.82
N VAL A 142 4.03 -24.12 1.59
CA VAL A 142 4.66 -23.58 0.37
C VAL A 142 4.34 -22.10 0.20
N VAL A 143 3.08 -21.68 0.37
CA VAL A 143 2.69 -20.27 0.25
C VAL A 143 3.39 -19.40 1.31
N ARG A 144 3.52 -19.90 2.55
CA ARG A 144 4.25 -19.19 3.60
C ARG A 144 5.75 -19.08 3.30
N VAL A 145 6.36 -20.13 2.79
CA VAL A 145 7.78 -20.11 2.37
C VAL A 145 7.97 -19.12 1.22
N VAL A 146 7.11 -19.14 0.21
CA VAL A 146 7.17 -18.17 -0.90
C VAL A 146 7.00 -16.74 -0.41
N LEU A 147 6.03 -16.47 0.48
CA LEU A 147 5.85 -15.14 1.08
C LEU A 147 7.07 -14.68 1.87
N LEU A 148 7.69 -15.57 2.65
CA LEU A 148 8.91 -15.26 3.40
C LEU A 148 10.08 -14.97 2.44
N CYS A 149 10.25 -15.76 1.38
CA CYS A 149 11.26 -15.51 0.36
C CYS A 149 11.07 -14.14 -0.31
N LEU A 150 9.84 -13.78 -0.68
CA LEU A 150 9.52 -12.47 -1.25
C LEU A 150 9.83 -11.34 -0.25
N LEU A 151 9.49 -11.52 1.02
CA LEU A 151 9.82 -10.57 2.09
C LEU A 151 11.34 -10.39 2.24
N CYS A 152 12.12 -11.47 2.21
CA CYS A 152 13.58 -11.40 2.25
C CYS A 152 14.17 -10.62 1.07
N VAL A 153 13.64 -10.83 -0.14
CA VAL A 153 14.05 -10.10 -1.34
C VAL A 153 13.75 -8.60 -1.19
N VAL A 154 12.55 -8.25 -0.72
CA VAL A 154 12.18 -6.85 -0.48
C VAL A 154 13.08 -6.21 0.57
N CYS A 155 13.33 -6.89 1.69
CA CYS A 155 14.23 -6.40 2.74
C CYS A 155 15.66 -6.19 2.21
N ALA A 156 16.18 -7.10 1.39
CA ALA A 156 17.51 -6.96 0.78
C ALA A 156 17.57 -5.75 -0.17
N VAL A 157 16.53 -5.54 -0.99
CA VAL A 157 16.41 -4.38 -1.86
C VAL A 157 16.32 -3.08 -1.04
N CYS A 158 15.51 -3.05 0.01
CA CYS A 158 15.39 -1.91 0.92
C CYS A 158 16.72 -1.60 1.60
N ALA A 159 17.43 -2.60 2.12
CA ALA A 159 18.74 -2.44 2.73
C ALA A 159 19.74 -1.86 1.72
N CYS A 160 19.82 -2.42 0.51
CA CYS A 160 20.70 -1.91 -0.55
C CYS A 160 20.37 -0.48 -1.02
N ARG A 161 19.13 0.00 -0.83
CA ARG A 161 18.68 1.33 -1.29
C ARG A 161 18.67 2.40 -0.20
N LEU A 162 18.40 2.02 1.04
CA LEU A 162 18.21 2.94 2.17
C LEU A 162 19.42 3.02 3.10
N THR A 163 20.39 2.12 2.95
CA THR A 163 21.65 2.15 3.71
C THR A 163 22.83 2.49 2.80
N GLU A 164 23.90 3.01 3.39
CA GLU A 164 25.18 3.34 2.73
C GLU A 164 25.91 2.12 2.10
N LEU A 165 25.33 0.91 2.12
CA LEU A 165 25.85 -0.30 1.47
C LEU A 165 25.80 -0.28 -0.07
N ARG A 166 25.54 0.89 -0.67
CA ARG A 166 25.41 1.11 -2.11
C ARG A 166 26.66 0.71 -2.92
N GLN A 167 27.84 0.65 -2.29
CA GLN A 167 29.11 0.31 -2.95
C GLN A 167 29.46 -1.18 -2.99
N GLN A 168 28.65 -2.06 -2.40
CA GLN A 168 28.95 -3.50 -2.38
C GLN A 168 28.44 -4.19 -3.66
N ALA A 169 29.24 -5.07 -4.25
CA ALA A 169 28.98 -5.69 -5.57
C ALA A 169 27.60 -6.36 -5.68
N VAL A 170 27.07 -6.88 -4.57
CA VAL A 170 25.74 -7.52 -4.49
C VAL A 170 24.61 -6.53 -4.78
N CYS A 171 24.74 -5.27 -4.33
CA CYS A 171 23.71 -4.26 -4.55
C CYS A 171 23.71 -3.70 -5.97
N LEU A 172 24.84 -3.76 -6.69
CA LEU A 172 24.90 -3.37 -8.10
C LEU A 172 24.12 -4.36 -8.98
N SER A 173 24.32 -5.66 -8.80
CA SER A 173 23.58 -6.69 -9.53
C SER A 173 22.09 -6.63 -9.28
N LEU A 174 21.67 -6.36 -8.03
CA LEU A 174 20.25 -6.18 -7.68
C LEU A 174 19.66 -4.92 -8.32
N ASN A 175 20.42 -3.84 -8.41
CA ASN A 175 19.98 -2.60 -9.04
C ASN A 175 19.80 -2.78 -10.55
N THR A 176 20.69 -3.49 -11.22
CA THR A 176 20.57 -3.82 -12.66
C THR A 176 19.37 -4.72 -12.93
N LEU A 177 19.22 -5.81 -12.17
CA LEU A 177 18.08 -6.72 -12.31
C LEU A 177 16.74 -6.00 -12.09
N TYR A 178 16.69 -5.08 -11.13
CA TYR A 178 15.52 -4.24 -10.89
C TYR A 178 15.22 -3.32 -12.08
N GLN A 179 16.23 -2.66 -12.65
CA GLN A 179 16.06 -1.79 -13.82
C GLN A 179 15.57 -2.58 -15.04
N ASP A 180 16.10 -3.78 -15.26
CA ASP A 180 15.68 -4.65 -16.37
C ASP A 180 14.22 -5.09 -16.22
N VAL A 181 13.80 -5.46 -15.01
CA VAL A 181 12.41 -5.81 -14.71
C VAL A 181 11.47 -4.60 -14.88
N VAL A 182 11.88 -3.42 -14.43
CA VAL A 182 11.10 -2.19 -14.60
C VAL A 182 10.98 -1.82 -16.08
N ALA A 183 12.06 -1.90 -16.85
CA ALA A 183 12.04 -1.65 -18.28
C ALA A 183 11.16 -2.66 -19.03
N ALA A 184 11.22 -3.94 -18.66
CA ALA A 184 10.36 -4.97 -19.22
C ALA A 184 8.87 -4.74 -18.91
N LEU A 185 8.55 -4.31 -17.68
CA LEU A 185 7.19 -3.96 -17.26
C LEU A 185 6.67 -2.71 -17.99
N GLN A 186 7.51 -1.70 -18.16
CA GLN A 186 7.15 -0.45 -18.86
C GLN A 186 6.94 -0.66 -20.36
N ASN A 187 7.70 -1.56 -20.98
CA ASN A 187 7.55 -1.91 -22.39
C ASN A 187 6.36 -2.86 -22.66
N HIS A 188 5.68 -3.32 -21.62
CA HIS A 188 4.53 -4.19 -21.78
C HIS A 188 3.29 -3.36 -22.19
N LYS A 189 2.88 -3.50 -23.46
CA LYS A 189 1.77 -2.74 -24.08
C LYS A 189 0.47 -2.73 -23.27
N THR A 190 0.14 -3.80 -22.54
CA THR A 190 -1.07 -3.81 -21.67
C THR A 190 -0.95 -2.88 -20.46
N LEU A 191 0.26 -2.65 -19.93
CA LEU A 191 0.49 -1.77 -18.79
C LEU A 191 0.41 -0.30 -19.22
N GLN A 192 0.95 0.02 -20.41
CA GLN A 192 0.73 1.34 -21.05
C GLN A 192 -0.75 1.61 -21.33
N ASN A 193 -1.48 0.65 -21.90
CA ASN A 193 -2.91 0.81 -22.19
C ASN A 193 -3.74 1.01 -20.91
N LEU A 194 -3.42 0.30 -19.83
CA LEU A 194 -4.09 0.49 -18.53
C LEU A 194 -3.77 1.84 -17.88
N LEU A 195 -2.52 2.30 -17.97
CA LEU A 195 -2.12 3.61 -17.45
C LEU A 195 -2.74 4.76 -18.25
N GLN A 196 -2.80 4.65 -19.58
CA GLN A 196 -3.47 5.64 -20.43
C GLN A 196 -4.99 5.68 -20.21
N HIS A 197 -5.63 4.51 -20.08
CA HIS A 197 -7.07 4.42 -19.85
C HIS A 197 -7.50 4.97 -18.47
N ASN A 198 -6.62 4.94 -17.47
CA ASN A 198 -6.85 5.59 -16.17
C ASN A 198 -6.49 7.08 -16.16
N SER A 199 -5.72 7.57 -17.13
CA SER A 199 -5.35 8.99 -17.25
C SER A 199 -6.40 9.84 -18.01
N GLN A 200 -7.39 9.21 -18.64
CA GLN A 200 -8.45 9.87 -19.42
C GLN A 200 -9.83 9.90 -18.73
N LYS A 201 -9.91 9.51 -17.45
CA LYS A 201 -11.10 9.68 -16.60
C LYS A 201 -10.79 10.63 -15.46
#